data_AF-A0A964EW24-F1
#
_entry.id   AF-A0A964EW24-F1
#
_cell.length_a   1.000
_cell.length_b   1.000
_cell.length_c   1.000
_cell.angle_alpha   90.00
_cell.angle_beta   90.00
_cell.angle_gamma   90.00
#
_symmetry.space_group_name_H-M   'P 1'
#
loop_
_entity.id
_entity.type
_entity.pdbx_description
1 polymer ?
#
loop_
_entity_poly.entity_id
_entity_poly.type
_entity_poly.pdbx_seq_one_letter_code
_entity_poly.pdbx_strand_id
1 'polypeptide(L)'
;MRSALWTVAAALLLAGCPDGSVKMQLDSTLVQRPDDSSVEADDSQAADDSQESGQPDDTEDTEDTEDTEPREFDILAHGLECQEHLGVVPSFSCFDGEEIPVTQEGHPLGINDDYPTRCDRPAILGLGGRDGQCVPHARLGRIQGRTLSGQADPDVEWAFICRRYNVPSEPDQHYFEDVALIGQRKSTGATCFFQALPSSGTPMGARIPSPTDLPEDVPAGEIAPEDLWLSPERTANIECYFCHDSDPWIHTPHVDQLRVSDDRGEDVLLVPEIRTIDEPYFFVGSQYFNRWPQPTEIRPDDNACVACHRIGTHNTCRSFIHYATGAAWNSGLHTSMRQYPESHWMPPELGGMTEEEWDEIFEASMEQLQRCCSDPGRSECNYGQVAGQP
;
A
#
# COMPACT_ATOMS: atom_id res chain seq x y z
N MET A 1 16.37 12.14 68.99
CA MET A 1 15.49 12.65 67.92
C MET A 1 15.54 11.63 66.78
N ARG A 2 14.38 11.04 66.44
CA ARG A 2 13.88 10.44 65.17
C ARG A 2 14.94 10.03 64.12
N SER A 3 14.94 8.90 63.40
CA SER A 3 14.10 7.69 63.22
C SER A 3 14.97 6.72 62.39
N ALA A 4 15.15 5.45 62.77
CA ALA A 4 14.53 4.24 62.20
C ALA A 4 14.49 4.13 60.66
N LEU A 5 15.25 3.18 60.09
CA LEU A 5 14.95 2.49 58.83
C LEU A 5 15.35 1.02 58.97
N TRP A 6 14.35 0.15 58.82
CA TRP A 6 14.40 -1.31 58.89
C TRP A 6 14.46 -1.94 57.49
N THR A 7 14.93 -3.17 57.53
CA THR A 7 15.17 -4.26 56.57
C THR A 7 14.03 -4.72 55.64
N VAL A 8 14.46 -5.27 54.47
CA VAL A 8 14.02 -6.51 53.76
C VAL A 8 12.71 -6.50 52.95
N ALA A 9 12.80 -6.82 51.64
CA ALA A 9 12.28 -8.07 51.04
C ALA A 9 12.23 -8.01 49.50
N ALA A 10 12.67 -9.09 48.86
CA ALA A 10 12.38 -9.41 47.47
C ALA A 10 10.95 -9.96 47.31
N ALA A 11 10.31 -9.70 46.17
CA ALA A 11 9.16 -10.46 45.68
C ALA A 11 9.12 -10.43 44.14
N LEU A 12 9.14 -11.62 43.53
CA LEU A 12 8.64 -11.90 42.18
C LEU A 12 7.19 -11.42 42.05
N LEU A 13 6.81 -10.85 40.91
CA LEU A 13 5.45 -10.92 40.36
C LEU A 13 5.48 -10.84 38.83
N LEU A 14 4.78 -11.80 38.23
CA LEU A 14 4.43 -11.93 36.82
C LEU A 14 3.45 -10.83 36.38
N ALA A 15 3.66 -10.27 35.19
CA ALA A 15 2.69 -9.64 34.27
C ALA A 15 3.52 -9.02 33.14
N GLY A 16 3.32 -9.20 31.85
CA GLY A 16 2.19 -9.64 31.04
C GLY A 16 2.44 -8.94 29.69
N CYS A 17 2.56 -9.69 28.60
CA CYS A 17 2.72 -9.12 27.26
C CYS A 17 1.53 -8.19 26.96
N PRO A 18 1.73 -6.91 26.61
CA PRO A 18 0.66 -6.10 26.06
C PRO A 18 0.59 -6.32 24.55
N ASP A 19 -0.55 -6.89 24.15
CA ASP A 19 -1.26 -6.78 22.88
C ASP A 19 -0.50 -6.16 21.68
N GLY A 20 -0.26 -7.01 20.68
CA GLY A 20 0.33 -6.71 19.38
C GLY A 20 -0.55 -5.88 18.46
N SER A 21 -0.85 -4.64 18.85
CA SER A 21 -1.34 -3.62 17.93
C SER A 21 -0.23 -2.57 17.71
N VAL A 22 0.62 -2.82 16.70
CA VAL A 22 1.30 -1.68 16.07
C VAL A 22 0.21 -0.94 15.33
N LYS A 23 -0.32 0.11 15.96
CA LYS A 23 -1.07 1.13 15.23
C LYS A 23 -0.11 1.66 14.17
N MET A 24 -0.46 1.47 12.91
CA MET A 24 0.05 2.31 11.84
C MET A 24 -0.50 3.71 12.14
N GLN A 25 0.19 4.46 13.01
CA GLN A 25 -0.10 5.86 13.24
C GLN A 25 0.39 6.58 11.99
N LEU A 26 -0.51 6.73 11.02
CA LEU A 26 -0.44 7.84 10.09
C LEU A 26 -0.45 9.10 10.97
N ASP A 27 0.71 9.73 11.08
CA ASP A 27 0.90 10.91 11.90
C ASP A 27 0.02 12.03 11.35
N SER A 28 -0.98 12.44 12.13
CA SER A 28 -1.91 13.52 11.78
C SER A 28 -1.25 14.90 11.73
N THR A 29 0.07 15.00 11.96
CA THR A 29 0.82 16.25 11.91
C THR A 29 1.30 16.65 10.50
N LEU A 30 1.14 15.80 9.48
CA LEU A 30 1.47 16.15 8.08
C LEU A 30 0.44 17.09 7.41
N VAL A 31 -0.58 17.56 8.13
CA VAL A 31 -1.65 18.46 7.63
C VAL A 31 -1.64 19.82 8.35
N GLN A 32 -0.46 20.40 8.59
CA GLN A 32 -0.38 21.80 9.02
C GLN A 32 0.69 22.55 8.21
N ARG A 33 0.24 23.31 7.20
CA ARG A 33 1.00 24.49 6.75
C ARG A 33 0.82 25.61 7.78
N PRO A 34 1.85 26.41 8.07
CA PRO A 34 1.71 27.56 8.95
C PRO A 34 0.84 28.63 8.27
N ASP A 35 -0.17 29.08 9.02
CA ASP A 35 -0.92 30.31 8.75
C ASP A 35 0.06 31.50 8.72
N ASP A 36 0.10 32.22 7.61
CA ASP A 36 0.67 33.57 7.57
C ASP A 36 -0.48 34.54 7.34
N SER A 37 -0.94 35.16 8.42
CA SER A 37 -1.89 36.25 8.39
C SER A 37 -1.26 37.50 8.99
N SER A 38 -1.43 38.59 8.24
CA SER A 38 -1.39 39.98 8.68
C SER A 38 -0.08 40.52 9.24
N VAL A 39 0.63 41.30 8.41
CA VAL A 39 1.23 42.55 8.88
C VAL A 39 0.75 43.69 7.99
N GLU A 40 0.18 44.68 8.66
CA GLU A 40 -0.46 45.87 8.12
C GLU A 40 0.53 46.80 7.41
N ALA A 41 -0.03 47.55 6.48
CA ALA A 41 0.60 48.69 5.83
C ALA A 41 0.87 49.82 6.82
N ASP A 42 2.03 50.45 6.73
CA ASP A 42 2.16 51.88 7.02
C ASP A 42 3.09 52.56 6.00
N ASP A 43 2.67 53.77 5.68
CA ASP A 43 3.01 54.60 4.54
C ASP A 43 4.18 55.54 4.90
N SER A 44 5.15 55.71 4.00
CA SER A 44 5.78 57.02 3.73
C SER A 44 6.91 56.90 2.70
N GLN A 45 6.62 57.41 1.51
CA GLN A 45 7.62 57.87 0.54
C GLN A 45 8.10 59.29 0.91
N ALA A 46 9.40 59.52 0.82
CA ALA A 46 9.97 60.83 0.46
C ALA A 46 11.39 60.65 -0.10
N ALA A 47 11.69 61.45 -1.12
CA ALA A 47 12.82 61.39 -2.05
C ALA A 47 14.10 62.08 -1.56
N ASP A 48 15.26 61.71 -2.15
CA ASP A 48 16.32 62.58 -2.71
C ASP A 48 17.48 61.65 -3.18
N ASP A 49 17.80 61.50 -4.47
CA ASP A 49 18.49 62.40 -5.42
C ASP A 49 20.03 62.24 -5.42
N SER A 50 20.58 62.34 -6.64
CA SER A 50 21.98 62.54 -7.03
C SER A 50 22.95 61.34 -7.23
N GLN A 51 23.19 61.08 -8.52
CA GLN A 51 24.45 61.32 -9.25
C GLN A 51 25.23 60.15 -9.89
N GLU A 52 25.57 60.45 -11.14
CA GLU A 52 26.14 59.69 -12.25
C GLU A 52 27.68 59.74 -12.28
N SER A 53 28.33 58.63 -12.64
CA SER A 53 29.61 58.47 -13.39
C SER A 53 30.07 57.02 -13.18
N GLY A 54 30.63 56.24 -14.11
CA GLY A 54 31.16 56.47 -15.44
C GLY A 54 32.37 55.54 -15.63
N GLN A 55 32.15 54.39 -16.31
CA GLN A 55 33.11 53.62 -17.14
C GLN A 55 34.13 52.62 -16.50
N PRO A 56 34.73 51.68 -17.29
CA PRO A 56 34.62 50.21 -17.13
C PRO A 56 35.99 49.51 -16.87
N ASP A 57 36.10 48.19 -17.16
CA ASP A 57 37.20 47.23 -16.94
C ASP A 57 37.20 46.58 -15.54
N ASP A 58 37.38 45.29 -15.30
CA ASP A 58 37.90 44.17 -16.09
C ASP A 58 37.29 42.86 -15.56
N THR A 59 37.16 41.88 -16.45
CA THR A 59 36.90 40.46 -16.21
C THR A 59 37.97 39.81 -15.33
N GLU A 60 37.58 39.13 -14.25
CA GLU A 60 38.24 37.89 -13.78
C GLU A 60 37.41 37.20 -12.68
N ASP A 61 37.02 35.96 -12.98
CA ASP A 61 36.89 34.81 -12.09
C ASP A 61 36.22 34.96 -10.72
N THR A 62 34.91 34.72 -10.70
CA THR A 62 34.35 33.74 -9.75
C THR A 62 33.35 32.88 -10.51
N GLU A 63 33.77 31.66 -10.86
CA GLU A 63 32.84 30.57 -11.11
C GLU A 63 32.03 30.40 -9.82
N ASP A 64 30.84 30.99 -9.80
CA ASP A 64 29.77 30.55 -8.92
C ASP A 64 29.47 29.11 -9.34
N THR A 65 30.17 28.17 -8.69
CA THR A 65 29.67 26.82 -8.55
C THR A 65 28.35 26.98 -7.80
N GLU A 66 27.25 27.07 -8.54
CA GLU A 66 25.97 26.61 -8.05
C GLU A 66 26.25 25.21 -7.46
N ASP A 67 26.31 25.15 -6.14
CA ASP A 67 26.04 23.94 -5.39
C ASP A 67 24.66 23.49 -5.85
N THR A 68 24.62 22.72 -6.94
CA THR A 68 23.47 21.92 -7.29
C THR A 68 23.38 20.88 -6.19
N GLU A 69 22.67 21.24 -5.12
CA GLU A 69 21.97 20.28 -4.27
C GLU A 69 21.46 19.16 -5.20
N PRO A 70 21.78 17.88 -4.92
CA PRO A 70 21.34 16.79 -5.78
C PRO A 70 19.84 16.94 -6.01
N ARG A 71 19.39 17.03 -7.27
CA ARG A 71 17.95 17.08 -7.57
C ARG A 71 17.30 15.94 -6.79
N GLU A 72 16.40 16.32 -5.90
CA GLU A 72 15.58 15.40 -5.13
C GLU A 72 14.96 14.41 -6.12
N PHE A 73 15.14 13.11 -5.88
CA PHE A 73 14.54 12.10 -6.74
C PHE A 73 13.02 12.17 -6.59
N ASP A 74 12.37 12.81 -7.56
CA ASP A 74 10.97 13.20 -7.54
C ASP A 74 10.06 12.13 -8.17
N ILE A 75 8.75 12.43 -8.23
CA ILE A 75 7.77 11.49 -8.77
C ILE A 75 8.02 11.18 -10.26
N LEU A 76 8.48 12.16 -11.04
CA LEU A 76 8.75 11.97 -12.46
C LEU A 76 9.95 11.04 -12.65
N ALA A 77 11.02 11.23 -11.88
CA ALA A 77 12.19 10.37 -11.92
C ALA A 77 11.82 8.91 -11.57
N HIS A 78 11.00 8.70 -10.54
CA HIS A 78 10.49 7.37 -10.18
C HIS A 78 9.58 6.77 -11.26
N GLY A 79 8.67 7.57 -11.81
CA GLY A 79 7.82 7.16 -12.92
C GLY A 79 8.63 6.69 -14.14
N LEU A 80 9.70 7.42 -14.48
CA LEU A 80 10.59 7.07 -15.60
C LEU A 80 11.41 5.80 -15.33
N GLU A 81 11.92 5.60 -14.13
CA GLU A 81 12.59 4.35 -13.74
C GLU A 81 11.64 3.16 -13.85
N CYS A 82 10.43 3.30 -13.32
CA CYS A 82 9.36 2.31 -13.48
C CYS A 82 9.02 2.03 -14.95
N GLN A 83 9.02 3.08 -15.78
CA GLN A 83 8.73 2.98 -17.19
C GLN A 83 9.78 2.15 -17.96
N GLU A 84 11.05 2.17 -17.53
CA GLU A 84 12.12 1.36 -18.14
C GLU A 84 11.85 -0.14 -17.97
N HIS A 85 11.30 -0.55 -16.84
CA HIS A 85 10.95 -1.95 -16.57
C HIS A 85 9.57 -2.32 -17.11
N LEU A 86 8.57 -1.46 -16.95
CA LEU A 86 7.16 -1.81 -17.12
C LEU A 86 6.54 -1.28 -18.42
N GLY A 87 7.26 -0.48 -19.20
CA GLY A 87 6.65 0.28 -20.29
C GLY A 87 5.76 1.40 -19.74
N VAL A 88 4.69 1.75 -20.44
CA VAL A 88 3.85 2.90 -20.07
C VAL A 88 3.31 2.75 -18.65
N VAL A 89 3.61 3.74 -17.80
CA VAL A 89 2.92 3.93 -16.53
C VAL A 89 1.56 4.59 -16.82
N PRO A 90 0.44 3.97 -16.44
CA PRO A 90 -0.86 4.43 -16.89
C PRO A 90 -1.38 5.63 -16.08
N SER A 91 -1.98 6.60 -16.78
CA SER A 91 -3.07 7.40 -16.20
C SER A 91 -4.36 6.58 -16.17
N PHE A 92 -5.25 6.83 -15.22
CA PHE A 92 -6.51 6.07 -15.10
C PHE A 92 -7.62 6.87 -14.43
N SER A 93 -8.85 6.36 -14.45
CA SER A 93 -9.94 6.83 -13.59
C SER A 93 -10.23 5.80 -12.51
N CYS A 94 -10.42 6.24 -11.26
CA CYS A 94 -10.94 5.37 -10.22
C CYS A 94 -12.30 4.76 -10.62
N PHE A 95 -13.08 5.47 -11.45
CA PHE A 95 -14.39 5.02 -11.92
C PHE A 95 -14.33 4.01 -13.06
N ASP A 96 -13.15 3.77 -13.65
CA ASP A 96 -12.94 2.62 -14.55
C ASP A 96 -12.80 1.31 -13.76
N GLY A 97 -12.65 1.39 -12.44
CA GLY A 97 -12.61 0.26 -11.53
C GLY A 97 -14.00 -0.14 -11.04
N GLU A 98 -14.11 -1.41 -10.67
CA GLU A 98 -15.29 -1.99 -10.06
C GLU A 98 -15.41 -1.58 -8.60
N GLU A 99 -16.65 -1.36 -8.14
CA GLU A 99 -16.91 -1.05 -6.73
C GLU A 99 -16.75 -2.31 -5.87
N ILE A 100 -15.91 -2.24 -4.84
CA ILE A 100 -15.71 -3.36 -3.91
C ILE A 100 -16.96 -3.50 -3.05
N PRO A 101 -17.64 -4.66 -3.07
CA PRO A 101 -18.84 -4.86 -2.26
C PRO A 101 -18.51 -4.81 -0.77
N VAL A 102 -19.32 -4.04 -0.03
CA VAL A 102 -19.32 -4.06 1.43
C VAL A 102 -20.70 -4.54 1.89
N THR A 103 -20.71 -5.68 2.57
CA THR A 103 -21.93 -6.30 3.08
C THR A 103 -21.86 -6.52 4.59
N GLN A 104 -23.02 -6.59 5.23
CA GLN A 104 -23.18 -7.09 6.58
C GLN A 104 -24.26 -8.17 6.58
N GLU A 105 -23.90 -9.38 7.04
CA GLU A 105 -24.78 -10.55 7.01
C GLU A 105 -25.35 -10.82 5.60
N GLY A 106 -24.53 -10.59 4.56
CA GLY A 106 -24.88 -10.75 3.16
C GLY A 106 -25.73 -9.61 2.57
N HIS A 107 -26.10 -8.60 3.35
CA HIS A 107 -26.86 -7.44 2.88
C HIS A 107 -25.90 -6.32 2.47
N PRO A 108 -25.98 -5.79 1.23
CA PRO A 108 -25.18 -4.64 0.80
C PRO A 108 -25.45 -3.41 1.68
N LEU A 109 -24.38 -2.70 2.05
CA LEU A 109 -24.47 -1.42 2.76
C LEU A 109 -24.54 -0.27 1.77
N GLY A 110 -25.63 0.49 1.79
CA GLY A 110 -25.84 1.70 1.00
C GLY A 110 -25.52 2.99 1.77
N ILE A 111 -25.45 4.11 1.04
CA ILE A 111 -25.04 5.43 1.57
C ILE A 111 -25.84 5.97 2.77
N ASN A 112 -27.09 5.50 2.92
CA ASN A 112 -28.01 5.97 3.95
C ASN A 112 -28.13 4.98 5.13
N ASP A 113 -27.35 3.91 5.14
CA ASP A 113 -27.40 2.91 6.19
C ASP A 113 -26.62 3.37 7.42
N ASP A 114 -26.98 2.84 8.59
CA ASP A 114 -26.16 2.97 9.79
C ASP A 114 -24.89 2.14 9.59
N TYR A 115 -23.77 2.83 9.35
CA TYR A 115 -22.52 2.16 9.04
C TYR A 115 -21.96 1.40 10.22
N PRO A 116 -21.79 0.07 10.09
CA PRO A 116 -21.25 -0.72 11.15
C PRO A 116 -19.73 -0.57 11.17
N THR A 117 -19.17 -0.63 12.38
CA THR A 117 -17.72 -0.79 12.55
C THR A 117 -17.21 -2.16 12.09
N ARG A 118 -18.13 -3.07 11.71
CA ARG A 118 -17.85 -4.45 11.28
C ARG A 118 -18.71 -4.90 10.11
N CYS A 119 -18.10 -5.58 9.17
CA CYS A 119 -18.73 -6.07 7.93
C CYS A 119 -18.19 -7.46 7.60
N ASP A 120 -18.77 -8.08 6.57
CA ASP A 120 -18.45 -9.46 6.22
C ASP A 120 -17.00 -9.56 5.72
N ARG A 121 -16.58 -8.66 4.83
CA ARG A 121 -15.26 -8.69 4.19
C ARG A 121 -14.56 -7.33 4.32
N PRO A 122 -14.06 -6.98 5.52
CA PRO A 122 -13.43 -5.68 5.77
C PRO A 122 -12.10 -5.57 5.03
N ALA A 123 -11.59 -4.34 4.84
CA ALA A 123 -10.32 -4.12 4.13
C ALA A 123 -9.08 -4.74 4.79
N ILE A 124 -9.12 -5.10 6.08
CA ILE A 124 -8.02 -5.71 6.88
C ILE A 124 -6.74 -4.84 6.98
N LEU A 125 -6.80 -3.58 6.56
CA LEU A 125 -5.65 -2.66 6.58
C LEU A 125 -5.60 -1.73 7.81
N GLY A 126 -6.57 -1.83 8.73
CA GLY A 126 -6.64 -0.92 9.86
C GLY A 126 -6.81 0.54 9.43
N LEU A 127 -7.56 0.76 8.35
CA LEU A 127 -7.76 2.07 7.71
C LEU A 127 -8.00 3.18 8.75
N GLY A 128 -7.23 4.26 8.64
CA GLY A 128 -7.35 5.43 9.50
C GLY A 128 -8.58 6.25 9.10
N GLY A 129 -9.55 6.40 10.00
CA GLY A 129 -10.81 7.10 9.72
C GLY A 129 -11.77 6.97 10.89
N ARG A 130 -12.89 7.69 10.87
CA ARG A 130 -13.90 7.58 11.93
C ARG A 130 -14.81 6.37 11.74
N ASP A 131 -14.94 5.90 10.50
CA ASP A 131 -15.94 4.90 10.11
C ASP A 131 -15.36 3.47 10.03
N GLY A 132 -14.06 3.30 10.32
CA GLY A 132 -13.40 2.01 10.42
C GLY A 132 -13.03 1.39 9.07
N GLN A 133 -13.20 0.07 8.93
CA GLN A 133 -12.70 -0.71 7.79
C GLN A 133 -13.81 -1.17 6.83
N CYS A 134 -15.02 -0.66 7.02
CA CYS A 134 -16.24 -1.07 6.33
C CYS A 134 -16.87 0.11 5.57
N VAL A 135 -16.01 0.90 4.92
CA VAL A 135 -16.40 2.08 4.16
C VAL A 135 -16.72 1.65 2.72
N PRO A 136 -17.94 1.90 2.21
CA PRO A 136 -18.32 1.49 0.87
C PRO A 136 -17.76 2.42 -0.20
N HIS A 137 -18.06 2.10 -1.47
CA HIS A 137 -17.69 2.90 -2.63
C HIS A 137 -16.17 3.05 -2.83
N ALA A 138 -15.37 2.16 -2.24
CA ALA A 138 -14.00 1.92 -2.68
C ALA A 138 -14.02 1.22 -4.05
N ARG A 139 -13.03 1.49 -4.89
CA ARG A 139 -12.94 0.94 -6.24
C ARG A 139 -11.62 0.25 -6.48
N LEU A 140 -11.66 -0.80 -7.28
CA LEU A 140 -10.50 -1.61 -7.63
C LEU A 140 -10.52 -1.85 -9.14
N GLY A 141 -9.38 -1.69 -9.80
CA GLY A 141 -9.27 -1.93 -11.23
C GLY A 141 -7.95 -2.58 -11.61
N ARG A 142 -7.95 -3.21 -12.78
CA ARG A 142 -6.79 -3.82 -13.43
C ARG A 142 -6.60 -3.19 -14.80
N ILE A 143 -5.36 -2.84 -15.13
CA ILE A 143 -5.00 -2.22 -16.39
C ILE A 143 -3.94 -3.09 -17.06
N GLN A 144 -4.19 -3.48 -18.31
CA GLN A 144 -3.21 -4.20 -19.12
C GLN A 144 -2.03 -3.28 -19.45
N GLY A 145 -0.81 -3.78 -19.25
CA GLY A 145 0.41 -3.06 -19.58
C GLY A 145 0.53 -2.75 -21.06
N ARG A 146 1.32 -1.71 -21.38
CA ARG A 146 1.61 -1.30 -22.75
C ARG A 146 3.08 -0.98 -22.90
N THR A 147 3.66 -1.38 -24.03
CA THR A 147 4.98 -0.90 -24.45
C THR A 147 4.94 0.61 -24.72
N LEU A 148 6.11 1.27 -24.76
CA LEU A 148 6.21 2.70 -25.12
C LEU A 148 5.68 3.04 -26.53
N SER A 149 5.56 2.03 -27.39
CA SER A 149 4.95 2.16 -28.73
C SER A 149 3.42 2.04 -28.72
N GLY A 150 2.80 1.88 -27.54
CA GLY A 150 1.37 1.76 -27.32
C GLY A 150 0.79 0.36 -27.51
N GLN A 151 1.60 -0.62 -27.94
CA GLN A 151 1.18 -2.03 -28.09
C GLN A 151 0.92 -2.66 -26.72
N ALA A 152 -0.07 -3.54 -26.64
CA ALA A 152 -0.34 -4.32 -25.43
C ALA A 152 0.89 -5.16 -25.04
N ASP A 153 1.22 -5.17 -23.75
CA ASP A 153 2.27 -5.99 -23.15
C ASP A 153 1.62 -6.90 -22.10
N PRO A 154 1.27 -8.16 -22.45
CA PRO A 154 0.60 -9.08 -21.53
C PRO A 154 1.51 -9.57 -20.39
N ASP A 155 2.81 -9.26 -20.44
CA ASP A 155 3.77 -9.55 -19.38
C ASP A 155 3.74 -8.48 -18.27
N VAL A 156 3.11 -7.34 -18.52
CA VAL A 156 2.96 -6.25 -17.54
C VAL A 156 1.51 -6.08 -17.14
N GLU A 157 1.28 -6.03 -15.84
CA GLU A 157 -0.04 -5.81 -15.25
C GLU A 157 0.04 -4.71 -14.22
N TRP A 158 -0.98 -3.86 -14.24
CA TRP A 158 -1.18 -2.82 -13.26
C TRP A 158 -2.49 -3.08 -12.51
N ALA A 159 -2.50 -2.86 -11.21
CA ALA A 159 -3.73 -2.81 -10.42
C ALA A 159 -3.76 -1.51 -9.61
N PHE A 160 -4.94 -0.92 -9.52
CA PHE A 160 -5.16 0.26 -8.69
C PHE A 160 -6.28 0.02 -7.71
N ILE A 161 -6.18 0.66 -6.54
CA ILE A 161 -7.27 0.75 -5.57
C ILE A 161 -7.48 2.20 -5.18
N CYS A 162 -8.72 2.65 -5.23
CA CYS A 162 -9.16 3.96 -4.75
C CYS A 162 -10.04 3.75 -3.53
N ARG A 163 -9.53 4.09 -2.36
CA ARG A 163 -10.13 3.82 -1.05
C ARG A 163 -10.78 5.05 -0.49
N ARG A 164 -11.82 4.81 0.30
CA ARG A 164 -12.44 5.82 1.15
C ARG A 164 -12.16 5.48 2.61
N TYR A 165 -11.87 6.51 3.40
CA TYR A 165 -11.66 6.37 4.84
C TYR A 165 -12.87 6.80 5.66
N ASN A 166 -13.77 7.57 5.04
CA ASN A 166 -15.02 7.97 5.63
C ASN A 166 -16.15 7.72 4.63
N VAL A 167 -17.33 7.44 5.17
CA VAL A 167 -18.54 7.29 4.38
C VAL A 167 -18.81 8.61 3.66
N PRO A 168 -18.95 8.61 2.33
CA PRO A 168 -19.24 9.84 1.61
C PRO A 168 -20.64 10.34 1.95
N SER A 169 -20.85 11.65 1.86
CA SER A 169 -22.20 12.21 2.00
C SER A 169 -23.06 11.96 0.76
N GLU A 170 -22.45 11.76 -0.41
CA GLU A 170 -23.14 11.51 -1.69
C GLU A 170 -22.43 10.41 -2.52
N PRO A 171 -23.14 9.52 -3.24
CA PRO A 171 -22.52 8.36 -3.90
C PRO A 171 -21.62 8.74 -5.09
N ASP A 172 -21.93 9.86 -5.73
CA ASP A 172 -21.21 10.44 -6.88
C ASP A 172 -20.10 11.39 -6.45
N GLN A 173 -19.74 11.42 -5.15
CA GLN A 173 -18.63 12.22 -4.70
C GLN A 173 -17.34 11.67 -5.32
N HIS A 174 -16.75 12.40 -6.28
CA HIS A 174 -15.48 12.07 -6.92
C HIS A 174 -14.31 12.31 -5.98
N TYR A 175 -14.29 11.74 -4.79
CA TYR A 175 -13.23 11.93 -3.80
C TYR A 175 -12.83 10.59 -3.20
N PHE A 176 -11.52 10.33 -3.17
CA PHE A 176 -10.91 9.18 -2.53
C PHE A 176 -9.75 9.68 -1.66
N GLU A 177 -9.72 9.31 -0.37
CA GLU A 177 -8.65 9.67 0.56
C GLU A 177 -7.32 8.97 0.26
N ASP A 178 -7.34 7.91 -0.53
CA ASP A 178 -6.21 7.04 -0.76
C ASP A 178 -6.31 6.39 -2.14
N VAL A 179 -5.31 6.62 -2.97
CA VAL A 179 -5.17 5.98 -4.28
C VAL A 179 -3.81 5.29 -4.33
N ALA A 180 -3.83 3.97 -4.56
CA ALA A 180 -2.63 3.16 -4.73
C ALA A 180 -2.58 2.57 -6.14
N LEU A 181 -1.40 2.53 -6.73
CA LEU A 181 -1.14 1.88 -8.02
C LEU A 181 0.09 0.98 -7.87
N ILE A 182 -0.06 -0.29 -8.26
CA ILE A 182 1.01 -1.29 -8.29
C ILE A 182 1.12 -1.80 -9.71
N GLY A 183 2.35 -1.85 -10.24
CA GLY A 183 2.65 -2.46 -11.53
C GLY A 183 3.72 -3.53 -11.39
N GLN A 184 3.58 -4.64 -12.11
CA GLN A 184 4.56 -5.72 -12.14
C GLN A 184 4.82 -6.18 -13.57
N ARG A 185 6.10 -6.48 -13.88
CA ARG A 185 6.48 -7.33 -15.02
C ARG A 185 6.69 -8.76 -14.56
N LYS A 186 5.81 -9.68 -14.96
CA LYS A 186 5.81 -11.09 -14.51
C LYS A 186 7.12 -11.80 -14.82
N SER A 187 7.69 -11.59 -16.00
CA SER A 187 8.93 -12.27 -16.42
C SER A 187 10.19 -11.89 -15.64
N THR A 188 10.23 -10.70 -15.05
CA THR A 188 11.43 -10.17 -14.35
C THR A 188 11.21 -9.95 -12.86
N GLY A 189 9.96 -9.78 -12.43
CA GLY A 189 9.60 -9.48 -11.06
C GLY A 189 9.66 -8.01 -10.69
N ALA A 190 10.08 -7.16 -11.63
CA ALA A 190 10.16 -5.72 -11.42
C ALA A 190 8.79 -5.19 -10.99
N THR A 191 8.71 -4.61 -9.79
CA THR A 191 7.47 -4.08 -9.23
C THR A 191 7.63 -2.63 -8.83
N CYS A 192 6.68 -1.80 -9.24
CA CYS A 192 6.57 -0.40 -8.88
C CYS A 192 5.38 -0.12 -7.97
N PHE A 193 5.59 0.75 -6.98
CA PHE A 193 4.57 1.22 -6.06
C PHE A 193 4.41 2.73 -6.18
N PHE A 194 3.16 3.17 -6.28
CA PHE A 194 2.77 4.57 -6.22
C PHE A 194 1.60 4.72 -5.24
N GLN A 195 1.65 5.79 -4.45
CA GLN A 195 0.62 6.10 -3.47
C GLN A 195 0.30 7.59 -3.52
N ALA A 196 -0.98 7.91 -3.43
CA ALA A 196 -1.50 9.24 -3.25
C ALA A 196 -2.39 9.25 -1.99
N LEU A 197 -2.25 10.28 -1.16
CA LEU A 197 -3.05 10.52 0.03
C LEU A 197 -3.56 11.97 0.00
N PRO A 198 -4.48 12.30 -0.93
CA PRO A 198 -4.92 13.66 -1.13
C PRO A 198 -5.64 14.21 0.11
N SER A 199 -5.56 15.53 0.29
CA SER A 199 -6.27 16.22 1.37
C SER A 199 -7.78 16.23 1.14
N SER A 200 -8.55 16.26 2.24
CA SER A 200 -10.02 16.31 2.18
C SER A 200 -10.54 17.49 1.38
N GLY A 201 -11.39 17.21 0.39
CA GLY A 201 -12.12 18.21 -0.38
C GLY A 201 -11.57 18.49 -1.78
N THR A 202 -10.44 17.91 -2.17
CA THR A 202 -9.98 17.94 -3.58
C THR A 202 -10.78 16.89 -4.35
N PRO A 203 -11.67 17.20 -5.31
CA PRO A 203 -12.35 16.17 -6.08
C PRO A 203 -11.30 15.44 -6.94
N MET A 204 -11.04 14.18 -6.60
CA MET A 204 -10.03 13.32 -7.20
C MET A 204 -10.63 11.95 -7.47
N GLY A 205 -10.44 11.43 -8.68
CA GLY A 205 -10.87 10.07 -9.05
C GLY A 205 -11.39 9.95 -10.48
N ALA A 206 -11.86 11.05 -11.09
CA ALA A 206 -12.25 11.05 -12.50
C ALA A 206 -11.04 10.95 -13.44
N ARG A 207 -9.90 11.49 -13.00
CA ARG A 207 -8.61 11.33 -13.64
C ARG A 207 -7.51 11.28 -12.59
N ILE A 208 -6.68 10.27 -12.70
CA ILE A 208 -5.43 10.09 -11.98
C ILE A 208 -4.32 10.20 -13.03
N PRO A 209 -3.52 11.28 -13.05
CA PRO A 209 -2.45 11.46 -14.02
C PRO A 209 -1.36 10.40 -13.83
N SER A 210 -0.65 10.08 -14.92
CA SER A 210 0.50 9.20 -14.81
C SER A 210 1.62 9.90 -14.04
N PRO A 211 2.37 9.20 -13.17
CA PRO A 211 3.64 9.68 -12.63
C PRO A 211 4.64 10.19 -13.69
N THR A 212 4.50 9.77 -14.95
CA THR A 212 5.36 10.20 -16.06
C THR A 212 4.81 11.37 -16.88
N ASP A 213 3.59 11.85 -16.58
CA ASP A 213 3.03 13.01 -17.29
C ASP A 213 3.88 14.24 -16.97
N LEU A 214 4.21 15.04 -18.00
CA LEU A 214 4.85 16.33 -17.78
C LEU A 214 3.79 17.38 -17.44
N PRO A 215 4.08 18.40 -16.60
CA PRO A 215 3.10 19.42 -16.22
C PRO A 215 2.45 20.12 -17.42
N GLU A 216 3.18 20.31 -18.53
CA GLU A 216 2.66 20.87 -19.78
C GLU A 216 1.66 19.96 -20.53
N ASP A 217 1.70 18.65 -20.28
CA ASP A 217 0.82 17.65 -20.90
C ASP A 217 -0.46 17.41 -20.09
N VAL A 218 -0.52 17.94 -18.86
CA VAL A 218 -1.69 17.89 -18.00
C VAL A 218 -2.75 18.89 -18.50
N PRO A 219 -3.97 18.46 -18.85
CA PRO A 219 -5.00 19.38 -19.32
C PRO A 219 -5.37 20.43 -18.29
N ALA A 220 -5.70 21.63 -18.78
CA ALA A 220 -6.07 22.75 -17.92
C ALA A 220 -7.22 22.39 -16.97
N GLY A 221 -6.98 22.58 -15.68
CA GLY A 221 -7.95 22.28 -14.61
C GLY A 221 -7.82 20.88 -14.01
N GLU A 222 -6.95 20.03 -14.55
CA GLU A 222 -6.57 18.75 -13.94
C GLU A 222 -5.39 18.93 -12.99
N ILE A 223 -5.24 18.00 -12.05
CA ILE A 223 -4.13 17.98 -11.10
C ILE A 223 -2.84 17.49 -11.78
N ALA A 224 -1.72 18.11 -11.45
CA ALA A 224 -0.41 17.65 -11.91
C ALA A 224 0.07 16.43 -11.08
N PRO A 225 0.90 15.53 -11.65
CA PRO A 225 1.42 14.36 -10.93
C PRO A 225 2.11 14.71 -9.61
N GLU A 226 2.91 15.78 -9.58
CA GLU A 226 3.66 16.24 -8.41
C GLU A 226 2.79 16.77 -7.27
N ASP A 227 1.58 17.22 -7.58
CA ASP A 227 0.60 17.70 -6.60
C ASP A 227 -0.27 16.56 -6.06
N LEU A 228 -0.34 15.43 -6.78
CA LEU A 228 -1.13 14.27 -6.40
C LEU A 228 -0.31 13.19 -5.69
N TRP A 229 0.68 12.67 -6.38
CA TRP A 229 1.43 11.51 -5.94
C TRP A 229 2.37 11.88 -4.80
N LEU A 230 2.51 10.99 -3.84
CA LEU A 230 3.53 11.14 -2.81
C LEU A 230 4.92 11.05 -3.45
N SER A 231 5.86 11.83 -2.94
CA SER A 231 7.26 11.70 -3.34
C SER A 231 7.76 10.27 -3.09
N PRO A 232 8.78 9.81 -3.84
CA PRO A 232 9.39 8.49 -3.64
C PRO A 232 9.80 8.21 -2.19
N GLU A 233 10.37 9.20 -1.49
CA GLU A 233 10.71 9.07 -0.07
C GLU A 233 9.47 8.86 0.81
N ARG A 234 8.41 9.66 0.60
CA ARG A 234 7.16 9.53 1.37
C ARG A 234 6.47 8.20 1.10
N THR A 235 6.45 7.75 -0.16
CA THR A 235 5.94 6.43 -0.54
C THR A 235 6.76 5.32 0.13
N ALA A 236 8.09 5.42 0.09
CA ALA A 236 8.97 4.45 0.74
C ALA A 236 8.76 4.37 2.27
N ASN A 237 8.41 5.48 2.91
CA ASN A 237 8.11 5.57 4.35
C ASN A 237 6.76 4.94 4.74
N ILE A 238 5.89 4.59 3.79
CA ILE A 238 4.66 3.82 4.04
C ILE A 238 4.98 2.33 4.23
N GLU A 239 6.19 1.90 3.84
CA GLU A 239 6.67 0.53 4.01
C GLU A 239 5.80 -0.51 3.28
N CYS A 240 5.47 -0.27 2.00
CA CYS A 240 4.68 -1.21 1.21
C CYS A 240 5.25 -2.64 1.23
N TYR A 241 6.58 -2.79 1.26
CA TYR A 241 7.28 -4.07 1.41
C TYR A 241 6.82 -4.89 2.62
N PHE A 242 6.32 -4.25 3.67
CA PHE A 242 5.92 -4.95 4.88
C PHE A 242 4.71 -5.86 4.63
N CYS A 243 3.73 -5.36 3.85
CA CYS A 243 2.56 -6.12 3.44
C CYS A 243 2.83 -6.93 2.17
N HIS A 244 3.51 -6.33 1.19
CA HIS A 244 3.87 -6.94 -0.10
C HIS A 244 5.25 -7.62 -0.01
N ASP A 245 5.41 -8.49 0.99
CA ASP A 245 6.71 -9.00 1.46
C ASP A 245 7.24 -10.21 0.70
N SER A 246 6.38 -10.83 -0.09
CA SER A 246 6.64 -12.04 -0.87
C SER A 246 6.17 -11.90 -2.31
N ASP A 247 5.09 -11.15 -2.53
CA ASP A 247 4.49 -10.90 -3.83
C ASP A 247 3.88 -9.48 -3.89
N PRO A 248 3.68 -8.92 -5.09
CA PRO A 248 3.07 -7.59 -5.24
C PRO A 248 1.56 -7.61 -5.04
N TRP A 249 0.92 -8.78 -5.10
CA TRP A 249 -0.53 -8.90 -5.07
C TRP A 249 -1.00 -9.46 -3.73
N ILE A 250 -1.85 -8.72 -3.03
CA ILE A 250 -2.42 -9.13 -1.74
C ILE A 250 -3.85 -9.57 -1.94
N HIS A 251 -4.09 -10.85 -1.68
CA HIS A 251 -5.40 -11.48 -1.77
C HIS A 251 -6.05 -11.52 -0.39
N THR A 252 -7.27 -10.99 -0.34
CA THR A 252 -8.11 -11.01 0.86
C THR A 252 -9.56 -11.16 0.41
N PRO A 253 -10.45 -11.65 1.30
CA PRO A 253 -11.87 -11.67 1.01
C PRO A 253 -12.43 -10.30 0.63
N HIS A 254 -11.78 -9.19 0.99
CA HIS A 254 -12.24 -7.87 0.56
C HIS A 254 -12.16 -7.68 -0.95
N VAL A 255 -11.00 -7.95 -1.54
CA VAL A 255 -10.71 -7.69 -2.96
C VAL A 255 -11.08 -8.86 -3.88
N ASP A 256 -11.04 -10.09 -3.36
CA ASP A 256 -11.31 -11.30 -4.16
C ASP A 256 -12.80 -11.55 -4.44
N GLN A 257 -13.68 -10.65 -3.97
CA GLN A 257 -15.08 -10.59 -4.40
C GLN A 257 -15.22 -10.14 -5.85
N LEU A 258 -14.20 -9.46 -6.37
CA LEU A 258 -14.20 -8.89 -7.71
C LEU A 258 -13.51 -9.83 -8.69
N ARG A 259 -14.21 -10.12 -9.79
CA ARG A 259 -13.72 -10.96 -10.87
C ARG A 259 -13.91 -10.28 -12.22
N VAL A 260 -13.08 -10.67 -13.18
CA VAL A 260 -13.09 -10.18 -14.56
C VAL A 260 -12.98 -11.36 -15.51
N SER A 261 -13.54 -11.23 -16.71
CA SER A 261 -13.32 -12.22 -17.76
C SER A 261 -11.94 -12.02 -18.38
N ASP A 262 -11.12 -13.07 -18.42
CA ASP A 262 -9.84 -13.06 -19.14
C ASP A 262 -10.05 -13.10 -20.67
N ASP A 263 -8.96 -13.05 -21.45
CA ASP A 263 -8.99 -13.11 -22.92
C ASP A 263 -9.64 -14.40 -23.48
N ARG A 264 -9.78 -15.43 -22.64
CA ARG A 264 -10.43 -16.71 -22.98
C ARG A 264 -11.89 -16.76 -22.54
N GLY A 265 -12.37 -15.72 -21.85
CA GLY A 265 -13.71 -15.65 -21.28
C GLY A 265 -13.86 -16.39 -19.95
N GLU A 266 -12.76 -16.77 -19.30
CA GLU A 266 -12.76 -17.41 -17.99
C GLU A 266 -12.89 -16.35 -16.89
N ASP A 267 -13.64 -16.68 -15.84
CA ASP A 267 -13.87 -15.80 -14.70
C ASP A 267 -12.69 -15.87 -13.72
N VAL A 268 -11.82 -14.87 -13.73
CA VAL A 268 -10.59 -14.80 -12.93
C VAL A 268 -10.65 -13.67 -11.90
N LEU A 269 -9.83 -13.72 -10.85
CA LEU A 269 -9.73 -12.63 -9.89
C LEU A 269 -9.33 -11.32 -10.57
N LEU A 270 -9.93 -10.21 -10.11
CA LEU A 270 -9.60 -8.88 -10.63
C LEU A 270 -8.17 -8.49 -10.24
N VAL A 271 -7.76 -8.76 -8.99
CA VAL A 271 -6.35 -8.66 -8.58
C VAL A 271 -5.55 -9.76 -9.29
N PRO A 272 -4.43 -9.45 -9.95
CA PRO A 272 -3.61 -10.48 -10.58
C PRO A 272 -3.08 -11.49 -9.58
N GLU A 273 -2.93 -12.74 -10.03
CA GLU A 273 -2.29 -13.80 -9.25
C GLU A 273 -0.88 -14.05 -9.78
N ILE A 274 0.04 -14.44 -8.91
CA ILE A 274 1.30 -15.04 -9.36
C ILE A 274 1.03 -16.41 -10.00
N ARG A 275 1.70 -16.74 -11.10
CA ARG A 275 1.40 -18.00 -11.82
C ARG A 275 2.07 -19.20 -11.19
N THR A 276 3.21 -18.98 -10.54
CA THR A 276 3.99 -20.01 -9.84
C THR A 276 4.72 -19.38 -8.67
N ILE A 277 4.97 -20.16 -7.61
CA ILE A 277 5.78 -19.74 -6.47
C ILE A 277 7.23 -19.38 -6.83
N ASP A 278 7.69 -19.67 -8.06
CA ASP A 278 9.04 -19.37 -8.53
C ASP A 278 9.11 -18.08 -9.38
N GLU A 279 8.00 -17.36 -9.56
CA GLU A 279 8.01 -16.11 -10.32
C GLU A 279 8.87 -15.05 -9.62
N PRO A 280 9.73 -14.33 -10.35
CA PRO A 280 10.61 -13.39 -9.71
C PRO A 280 9.86 -12.20 -9.11
N TYR A 281 10.45 -11.54 -8.11
CA TYR A 281 9.90 -10.35 -7.46
C TYR A 281 10.99 -9.48 -6.85
N PHE A 282 11.01 -8.20 -7.21
CA PHE A 282 11.85 -7.18 -6.58
C PHE A 282 11.21 -5.79 -6.70
N PHE A 283 11.67 -4.87 -5.84
CA PHE A 283 11.23 -3.49 -5.81
C PHE A 283 12.05 -2.63 -6.78
N VAL A 284 11.38 -1.98 -7.73
CA VAL A 284 11.99 -0.92 -8.56
C VAL A 284 11.97 0.39 -7.79
N GLY A 285 13.04 1.16 -7.92
CA GLY A 285 13.10 2.52 -7.40
C GLY A 285 14.46 2.90 -6.85
N SER A 286 14.62 4.20 -6.69
CA SER A 286 15.83 4.86 -6.18
C SER A 286 16.31 4.39 -4.80
N GLN A 287 17.35 5.09 -4.30
CA GLN A 287 17.90 4.96 -2.95
C GLN A 287 16.85 4.87 -1.82
N TYR A 288 15.65 5.43 -2.00
CA TYR A 288 14.58 5.35 -1.01
C TYR A 288 13.92 3.97 -0.93
N PHE A 289 13.79 3.25 -2.04
CA PHE A 289 13.22 1.91 -2.10
C PHE A 289 14.29 0.84 -1.88
N ASN A 290 15.53 1.10 -2.32
CA ASN A 290 16.66 0.19 -2.12
C ASN A 290 17.03 -0.07 -0.65
N ARG A 291 16.54 0.75 0.28
CA ARG A 291 16.70 0.52 1.73
C ARG A 291 15.70 -0.49 2.30
N TRP A 292 14.64 -0.82 1.57
CA TRP A 292 13.73 -1.87 1.98
C TRP A 292 14.47 -3.22 2.01
N PRO A 293 14.14 -4.10 2.97
CA PRO A 293 14.65 -5.47 2.92
C PRO A 293 14.16 -6.13 1.63
N GLN A 294 15.05 -6.87 1.00
CA GLN A 294 14.69 -7.64 -0.20
C GLN A 294 13.59 -8.67 0.15
N PRO A 295 12.66 -8.95 -0.77
CA PRO A 295 11.61 -9.95 -0.52
C PRO A 295 12.24 -11.31 -0.18
N THR A 296 11.72 -11.93 0.87
CA THR A 296 12.21 -13.22 1.38
C THR A 296 11.04 -14.15 1.65
N GLU A 297 11.29 -15.43 1.48
CA GLU A 297 10.28 -16.48 1.57
C GLU A 297 10.73 -17.61 2.49
N ILE A 298 9.73 -18.35 3.00
CA ILE A 298 9.90 -19.59 3.74
C ILE A 298 9.28 -20.71 2.91
N ARG A 299 10.03 -21.80 2.71
CA ARG A 299 9.60 -22.97 1.91
C ARG A 299 9.81 -24.26 2.68
N PRO A 300 8.98 -24.57 3.69
CA PRO A 300 9.23 -25.74 4.49
C PRO A 300 9.06 -27.02 3.67
N ASP A 301 9.85 -28.03 3.99
CA ASP A 301 9.74 -29.34 3.33
C ASP A 301 8.34 -29.95 3.57
N ASP A 302 7.78 -30.57 2.53
CA ASP A 302 6.49 -31.29 2.56
C ASP A 302 5.31 -30.48 3.11
N ASN A 303 5.29 -29.17 2.85
CA ASN A 303 4.24 -28.26 3.33
C ASN A 303 3.16 -27.99 2.27
N ALA A 304 1.89 -28.22 2.61
CA ALA A 304 0.77 -28.11 1.68
C ALA A 304 0.47 -26.65 1.27
N CYS A 305 0.75 -25.68 2.13
CA CYS A 305 0.44 -24.27 1.87
C CYS A 305 1.39 -23.66 0.83
N VAL A 306 2.68 -24.02 0.88
CA VAL A 306 3.70 -23.51 -0.05
C VAL A 306 3.69 -24.20 -1.42
N ALA A 307 2.78 -25.15 -1.64
CA ALA A 307 2.58 -25.77 -2.95
C ALA A 307 1.94 -24.80 -3.96
N CYS A 308 1.15 -23.84 -3.47
CA CYS A 308 0.43 -22.87 -4.30
C CYS A 308 0.80 -21.42 -3.98
N HIS A 309 1.21 -21.13 -2.74
CA HIS A 309 1.37 -19.76 -2.25
C HIS A 309 2.75 -19.53 -1.65
N ARG A 310 3.43 -18.46 -2.05
CA ARG A 310 4.67 -18.05 -1.41
C ARG A 310 4.38 -17.44 -0.04
N ILE A 311 5.20 -17.77 0.96
CA ILE A 311 5.03 -17.23 2.32
C ILE A 311 6.17 -16.28 2.65
N GLY A 312 5.85 -14.99 2.69
CA GLY A 312 6.76 -13.93 3.11
C GLY A 312 7.01 -13.89 4.61
N THR A 313 8.12 -13.26 5.02
CA THR A 313 8.58 -13.26 6.41
C THR A 313 8.23 -12.02 7.23
N HIS A 314 7.52 -11.06 6.65
CA HIS A 314 7.09 -9.85 7.33
C HIS A 314 5.61 -9.97 7.71
N ASN A 315 4.72 -9.16 7.16
CA ASN A 315 3.33 -9.17 7.58
C ASN A 315 2.62 -10.48 7.24
N THR A 316 3.09 -11.20 6.21
CA THR A 316 2.56 -12.52 5.88
C THR A 316 2.70 -13.45 7.07
N CYS A 317 3.92 -13.66 7.56
CA CYS A 317 4.20 -14.43 8.78
C CYS A 317 3.58 -13.83 10.06
N ARG A 318 3.55 -12.50 10.17
CA ARG A 318 3.08 -11.85 11.40
C ARG A 318 1.57 -11.94 11.58
N SER A 319 0.80 -11.90 10.49
CA SER A 319 -0.65 -11.65 10.60
C SER A 319 -1.45 -12.34 9.50
N PHE A 320 -1.05 -12.27 8.23
CA PHE A 320 -1.90 -12.78 7.15
C PHE A 320 -2.11 -14.28 7.20
N ILE A 321 -1.08 -15.08 7.53
CA ILE A 321 -1.28 -16.53 7.69
C ILE A 321 -2.29 -16.86 8.78
N HIS A 322 -2.36 -16.04 9.84
CA HIS A 322 -3.29 -16.27 10.95
C HIS A 322 -4.71 -15.82 10.61
N TYR A 323 -4.85 -14.73 9.86
CA TYR A 323 -6.14 -14.25 9.39
C TYR A 323 -6.74 -15.21 8.36
N ALA A 324 -5.92 -15.68 7.42
CA ALA A 324 -6.37 -16.53 6.32
C ALA A 324 -6.82 -17.92 6.73
N THR A 325 -6.41 -18.39 7.91
CA THR A 325 -6.71 -19.74 8.42
C THR A 325 -7.42 -19.71 9.77
N GLY A 326 -8.20 -18.67 10.05
CA GLY A 326 -9.05 -18.60 11.25
C GLY A 326 -8.35 -18.56 12.61
N ALA A 327 -7.01 -18.46 12.66
CA ALA A 327 -6.23 -18.46 13.90
C ALA A 327 -6.22 -17.09 14.61
N ALA A 328 -6.48 -16.01 13.87
CA ALA A 328 -6.63 -14.66 14.41
C ALA A 328 -7.70 -13.87 13.64
N TRP A 329 -8.21 -12.81 14.26
CA TRP A 329 -9.26 -11.98 13.67
C TRP A 329 -8.85 -10.51 13.67
N ASN A 330 -9.16 -9.79 12.59
CA ASN A 330 -9.09 -8.34 12.61
C ASN A 330 -10.30 -7.75 13.36
N SER A 331 -10.17 -6.53 13.86
CA SER A 331 -11.23 -5.86 14.63
C SER A 331 -12.47 -5.49 13.81
N GLY A 332 -12.34 -5.42 12.48
CA GLY A 332 -13.41 -5.08 11.54
C GLY A 332 -14.28 -6.26 11.08
N LEU A 333 -13.93 -7.50 11.44
CA LEU A 333 -14.66 -8.67 10.97
C LEU A 333 -15.98 -8.86 11.73
N HIS A 334 -17.09 -8.97 10.98
CA HIS A 334 -18.38 -9.35 11.54
C HIS A 334 -18.34 -10.74 12.18
N THR A 335 -19.14 -10.98 13.22
CA THR A 335 -19.05 -12.23 14.00
C THR A 335 -19.46 -13.47 13.21
N SER A 336 -20.35 -13.32 12.21
CA SER A 336 -20.74 -14.42 11.32
C SER A 336 -19.56 -14.98 10.52
N MET A 337 -18.55 -14.17 10.24
CA MET A 337 -17.39 -14.53 9.41
C MET A 337 -16.26 -15.18 10.22
N ARG A 338 -16.48 -15.39 11.52
CA ARG A 338 -15.51 -16.07 12.42
C ARG A 338 -15.74 -17.58 12.48
N GLN A 339 -16.62 -18.10 11.64
CA GLN A 339 -16.98 -19.51 11.56
C GLN A 339 -16.59 -20.05 10.20
N TYR A 340 -16.22 -21.32 10.18
CA TYR A 340 -15.96 -22.04 8.94
C TYR A 340 -17.23 -22.04 8.05
N PRO A 341 -17.11 -21.86 6.72
CA PRO A 341 -15.88 -21.72 5.94
C PRO A 341 -15.32 -20.29 5.87
N GLU A 342 -16.10 -19.27 6.24
CA GLU A 342 -15.73 -17.86 6.04
C GLU A 342 -14.47 -17.42 6.81
N SER A 343 -14.16 -18.10 7.92
CA SER A 343 -12.93 -17.89 8.68
C SER A 343 -11.65 -18.38 7.97
N HIS A 344 -11.79 -19.23 6.96
CA HIS A 344 -10.70 -19.86 6.24
C HIS A 344 -10.84 -19.53 4.76
N TRP A 345 -10.13 -18.49 4.31
CA TRP A 345 -10.13 -18.10 2.89
C TRP A 345 -8.89 -18.56 2.14
N MET A 346 -8.01 -19.32 2.80
CA MET A 346 -6.89 -20.02 2.16
C MET A 346 -6.89 -21.53 2.51
N PRO A 347 -6.62 -22.42 1.53
CA PRO A 347 -6.40 -22.11 0.12
C PRO A 347 -7.66 -21.54 -0.56
N PRO A 348 -7.52 -20.81 -1.68
CA PRO A 348 -8.67 -20.31 -2.41
C PRO A 348 -9.53 -21.50 -2.86
N GLU A 349 -10.84 -21.34 -2.79
CA GLU A 349 -11.81 -22.36 -3.20
C GLU A 349 -11.74 -23.66 -2.38
N LEU A 350 -12.24 -23.61 -1.15
CA LEU A 350 -12.41 -24.79 -0.29
C LEU A 350 -13.29 -25.89 -0.90
N GLY A 351 -14.00 -25.65 -2.01
CA GLY A 351 -14.72 -26.68 -2.76
C GLY A 351 -15.84 -27.40 -1.97
N GLY A 352 -16.34 -26.77 -0.89
CA GLY A 352 -17.30 -27.40 0.02
C GLY A 352 -16.68 -28.40 1.01
N MET A 353 -15.34 -28.40 1.13
CA MET A 353 -14.60 -29.05 2.22
C MET A 353 -15.22 -28.66 3.56
N THR A 354 -15.21 -29.59 4.51
CA THR A 354 -15.60 -29.36 5.90
C THR A 354 -14.40 -28.87 6.72
N GLU A 355 -14.65 -28.28 7.88
CA GLU A 355 -13.57 -27.86 8.79
C GLU A 355 -12.66 -29.04 9.17
N GLU A 356 -13.24 -30.21 9.45
CA GLU A 356 -12.50 -31.44 9.77
C GLU A 356 -11.58 -31.90 8.62
N GLU A 357 -12.06 -31.84 7.38
CA GLU A 357 -11.25 -32.16 6.21
C GLU A 357 -10.14 -31.12 5.98
N TRP A 358 -10.41 -29.84 6.26
CA TRP A 358 -9.40 -28.79 6.18
C TRP A 358 -8.30 -29.01 7.21
N ASP A 359 -8.67 -29.31 8.46
CA ASP A 359 -7.73 -29.58 9.54
C ASP A 359 -6.86 -30.79 9.20
N GLU A 360 -7.44 -31.89 8.70
CA GLU A 360 -6.72 -33.10 8.31
C GLU A 360 -5.64 -32.81 7.25
N ILE A 361 -5.89 -31.88 6.34
CA ILE A 361 -4.98 -31.57 5.23
C ILE A 361 -3.95 -30.49 5.61
N PHE A 362 -4.38 -29.42 6.28
CA PHE A 362 -3.61 -28.18 6.38
C PHE A 362 -3.09 -27.86 7.78
N GLU A 363 -3.66 -28.41 8.86
CA GLU A 363 -3.29 -28.02 10.24
C GLU A 363 -1.78 -28.22 10.49
N ALA A 364 -1.24 -29.39 10.16
CA ALA A 364 0.18 -29.69 10.34
C ALA A 364 1.10 -28.77 9.51
N SER A 365 0.67 -28.39 8.30
CA SER A 365 1.40 -27.45 7.43
C SER A 365 1.39 -26.05 8.02
N MET A 366 0.26 -25.62 8.59
CA MET A 366 0.14 -24.34 9.26
C MET A 366 0.98 -24.27 10.53
N GLU A 367 1.00 -25.30 11.35
CA GLU A 367 1.89 -25.35 12.52
C GLU A 367 3.37 -25.27 12.12
N GLN A 368 3.76 -25.93 11.02
CA GLN A 368 5.11 -25.85 10.49
C GLN A 368 5.46 -24.43 10.04
N LEU A 369 4.56 -23.77 9.30
CA LEU A 369 4.73 -22.37 8.90
C LEU A 369 4.85 -21.46 10.12
N GLN A 370 4.01 -21.62 11.14
CA GLN A 370 4.07 -20.81 12.36
C GLN A 370 5.41 -20.98 13.11
N ARG A 371 5.95 -22.22 13.16
CA ARG A 371 7.29 -22.47 13.70
C ARG A 371 8.36 -21.75 12.89
N CYS A 372 8.27 -21.81 11.56
CA CYS A 372 9.20 -21.13 10.67
C CYS A 372 9.11 -19.61 10.71
N CYS A 373 7.91 -19.05 10.82
CA CYS A 373 7.70 -17.61 10.99
C CYS A 373 8.26 -17.11 12.31
N SER A 374 8.21 -17.93 13.37
CA SER A 374 8.78 -17.60 14.68
C SER A 374 10.30 -17.77 14.72
N ASP A 375 10.85 -18.71 13.94
CA ASP A 375 12.26 -19.06 13.91
C ASP A 375 12.67 -19.55 12.51
N PRO A 376 12.96 -18.64 11.56
CA PRO A 376 13.29 -19.00 10.18
C PRO A 376 14.61 -19.78 10.03
N GLY A 377 15.45 -19.79 11.07
CA GLY A 377 16.76 -20.47 11.07
C GLY A 377 16.69 -21.98 11.25
N ARG A 378 15.50 -22.52 11.47
CA ARG A 378 15.28 -23.97 11.57
C ARG A 378 15.55 -24.66 10.23
N SER A 379 16.14 -25.85 10.30
CA SER A 379 16.52 -26.59 9.10
C SER A 379 15.34 -26.93 8.20
N GLU A 380 14.15 -27.12 8.78
CA GLU A 380 12.94 -27.48 8.05
C GLU A 380 12.31 -26.33 7.26
N CYS A 381 12.78 -25.08 7.42
CA CYS A 381 12.08 -23.89 6.91
C CYS A 381 12.54 -23.43 5.53
N ASN A 382 13.74 -23.83 5.10
CA ASN A 382 14.39 -23.40 3.85
C ASN A 382 14.15 -21.91 3.54
N TYR A 383 14.58 -21.04 4.45
CA TYR A 383 14.49 -19.60 4.29
C TYR A 383 15.41 -19.11 3.15
N GLY A 384 14.90 -18.22 2.30
CA GLY A 384 15.65 -17.69 1.17
C GLY A 384 15.16 -16.33 0.70
N GLN A 385 15.99 -15.66 -0.10
CA GLN A 385 15.58 -14.49 -0.86
C GLN A 385 14.76 -14.93 -2.07
N VAL A 386 13.68 -14.22 -2.36
CA VAL A 386 12.90 -14.44 -3.59
C VAL A 386 13.78 -14.12 -4.80
N ALA A 387 13.69 -14.94 -5.85
CA ALA A 387 14.42 -14.67 -7.08
C ALA A 387 13.99 -13.32 -7.67
N GLY A 388 14.93 -12.49 -8.10
CA GLY A 388 14.66 -11.15 -8.60
C GLY A 388 15.98 -10.40 -8.59
N GLN A 389 16.41 -9.91 -9.75
CA GLN A 389 17.62 -9.11 -9.86
C GLN A 389 17.20 -7.76 -10.43
N PRO A 390 17.48 -6.64 -9.73
CA PRO A 390 17.21 -5.30 -10.25
C PRO A 390 17.91 -5.02 -11.57
#